data_AF-W9J721-F1
#
_entry.id   AF-W9J721-F1
#
_cell.length_a   1.000
_cell.length_b   1.000
_cell.length_c   1.000
_cell.angle_alpha   90.00
_cell.angle_beta   90.00
_cell.angle_gamma   90.00
#
_symmetry.space_group_name_H-M   'P 1'
#
loop_
_entity.id
_entity.type
_entity.pdbx_description
1 polymer ?
#
loop_
_entity_poly.entity_id
_entity_poly.type
_entity_poly.pdbx_seq_one_letter_code
_entity_poly.pdbx_strand_id
1 'polypeptide(L)'
;MPIQLRSRPGASGPRVCCSTTAFRVPSTISTGSSSDSALLFKLPPEVLTMIFDQAPQVDKIMLAMTCKSLLATSRLCGLSVPLRESHMATWTRPDSSRFVASCSCLSMGDLLRRFRPRDARGRPSRAWSWCLDCCRYLPTRRGWWERRMRRDHTAISQDYMLNREPSIDWFSRGLKQQCPICYLEDVQ
;
A
#
# COMPACT_ATOMS: atom_id res chain seq x y z
N MET A 1 29.62 -35.00 -27.83
CA MET A 1 28.51 -34.06 -28.11
C MET A 1 27.95 -33.56 -26.78
N PRO A 2 28.51 -32.49 -26.18
CA PRO A 2 28.00 -31.97 -24.92
C PRO A 2 26.85 -30.98 -25.14
N ILE A 3 25.81 -31.15 -24.33
CA ILE A 3 24.58 -30.35 -24.29
C ILE A 3 24.92 -28.94 -23.80
N GLN A 4 24.78 -27.94 -24.67
CA GLN A 4 24.86 -26.53 -24.32
C GLN A 4 23.61 -26.13 -23.51
N LEU A 5 23.72 -26.18 -22.18
CA LEU A 5 22.81 -25.47 -21.29
C LEU A 5 22.93 -23.97 -21.56
N ARG A 6 21.90 -23.37 -22.17
CA ARG A 6 21.72 -21.92 -22.22
C ARG A 6 21.62 -21.39 -20.79
N SER A 7 22.73 -20.84 -20.30
CA SER A 7 22.78 -20.01 -19.11
C SER A 7 21.80 -18.85 -19.26
N ARG A 8 20.74 -18.85 -18.44
CA ARG A 8 19.87 -17.68 -18.27
C ARG A 8 20.72 -16.54 -17.68
N PRO A 9 20.83 -15.39 -18.34
CA PRO A 9 21.58 -14.27 -17.79
C PRO A 9 20.82 -13.65 -16.63
N GLY A 10 21.53 -13.48 -15.51
CA GLY A 10 21.20 -12.47 -14.51
C GLY A 10 20.11 -12.86 -13.52
N ALA A 11 20.47 -13.69 -12.54
CA ALA A 11 19.94 -13.51 -11.20
C ALA A 11 20.30 -12.09 -10.74
N SER A 12 19.39 -11.13 -10.97
CA SER A 12 19.48 -9.86 -10.27
C SER A 12 19.26 -10.18 -8.80
N GLY A 13 20.32 -10.09 -8.01
CA GLY A 13 20.22 -10.04 -6.55
C GLY A 13 19.16 -9.03 -6.10
N PRO A 14 18.74 -9.06 -4.83
CA PRO A 14 17.67 -8.19 -4.35
C PRO A 14 18.01 -6.75 -4.71
N ARG A 15 17.25 -6.17 -5.65
CA ARG A 15 17.45 -4.80 -6.12
C ARG A 15 17.18 -3.90 -4.93
N VAL A 16 18.24 -3.43 -4.29
CA VAL A 16 18.17 -2.47 -3.21
C VAL A 16 17.68 -1.15 -3.82
N CYS A 17 16.39 -0.89 -3.66
CA CYS A 17 15.90 0.47 -3.47
C CYS A 17 14.81 0.40 -2.39
N CYS A 18 15.10 1.02 -1.25
CA CYS A 18 14.62 0.63 0.08
C CYS A 18 14.32 1.88 0.92
N SER A 19 13.66 2.88 0.34
CA SER A 19 13.23 4.05 1.11
C SER A 19 12.18 3.61 2.13
N THR A 20 12.58 3.54 3.40
CA THR A 20 11.67 3.25 4.50
C THR A 20 11.68 4.40 5.48
N THR A 21 10.58 4.55 6.20
CA THR A 21 10.46 5.51 7.30
C THR A 21 10.10 4.78 8.58
N ALA A 22 10.46 5.35 9.73
CA ALA A 22 10.10 4.78 11.01
C ALA A 22 8.57 4.70 11.14
N PHE A 23 8.07 3.57 11.64
CA PHE A 23 6.65 3.38 11.83
C PHE A 23 6.13 4.31 12.94
N ARG A 24 5.30 5.28 12.57
CA ARG A 24 4.73 6.26 13.50
C ARG A 24 3.43 5.73 14.09
N VAL A 25 3.43 5.50 15.40
CA VAL A 25 2.25 5.07 16.15
C VAL A 25 1.56 6.30 16.78
N PRO A 26 0.30 6.60 16.41
CA PRO A 26 -0.46 7.70 17.01
C PRO A 26 -0.56 7.54 18.53
N SER A 27 -0.30 8.63 19.26
CA SER A 27 -0.32 8.67 20.73
C SER A 27 -1.71 8.41 21.33
N THR A 28 -2.78 8.56 20.55
CA THR A 28 -4.17 8.36 20.97
C THR A 28 -4.61 6.89 21.01
N ILE A 29 -3.86 5.97 20.42
CA ILE A 29 -4.25 4.56 20.28
C ILE A 29 -3.79 3.72 21.49
N SER A 30 -2.87 4.22 22.32
CA SER A 30 -2.29 3.47 23.45
C SER A 30 -3.23 3.23 24.64
N THR A 31 -4.47 3.71 24.59
CA THR A 31 -5.42 3.63 25.72
C THR A 31 -6.48 2.57 25.44
N GLY A 32 -6.46 1.44 26.15
CA GLY A 32 -7.62 0.52 26.23
C GLY A 32 -7.27 -0.97 26.24
N SER A 33 -7.86 -1.65 27.21
CA SER A 33 -7.72 -3.06 27.63
C SER A 33 -7.71 -4.09 26.51
N SER A 34 -6.71 -4.97 26.52
CA SER A 34 -6.66 -6.19 25.73
C SER A 34 -7.53 -7.28 26.35
N SER A 35 -8.23 -8.05 25.51
CA SER A 35 -8.78 -9.35 25.91
C SER A 35 -7.63 -10.38 25.89
N ASP A 36 -7.34 -10.98 27.04
CA ASP A 36 -6.20 -11.89 27.31
C ASP A 36 -6.31 -13.29 26.70
N SER A 37 -7.13 -13.48 25.68
CA SER A 37 -7.43 -14.82 25.15
C SER A 37 -6.37 -15.37 24.20
N ALA A 38 -5.47 -14.56 23.64
CA ALA A 38 -4.47 -15.03 22.69
C ALA A 38 -3.15 -15.43 23.37
N LEU A 39 -2.66 -16.64 23.07
CA LEU A 39 -1.40 -17.20 23.58
C LEU A 39 -0.18 -16.30 23.32
N LEU A 40 -0.21 -15.51 22.25
CA LEU A 40 0.84 -14.55 21.90
C LEU A 40 1.03 -13.46 22.98
N PHE A 41 -0.01 -13.08 23.74
CA PHE A 41 0.11 -12.07 24.79
C PHE A 41 0.68 -12.61 26.10
N LYS A 42 0.77 -13.93 26.25
CA LYS A 42 1.39 -14.58 27.41
C LYS A 42 2.90 -14.74 27.25
N LEU A 43 3.43 -14.43 26.07
CA LEU A 43 4.86 -14.53 25.79
C LEU A 43 5.60 -13.34 26.41
N PRO A 44 6.79 -13.58 26.97
CA PRO A 44 7.69 -12.50 27.37
C PRO A 44 8.02 -11.58 26.18
N PRO A 45 8.24 -10.28 26.42
CA PRO A 45 8.55 -9.32 25.37
C PRO A 45 9.80 -9.70 24.57
N GLU A 46 10.76 -10.40 25.17
CA GLU A 46 11.97 -10.92 24.51
C GLU A 46 11.64 -11.97 23.44
N VAL A 47 10.64 -12.81 23.69
CA VAL A 47 10.19 -13.80 22.70
C VAL A 47 9.43 -13.10 21.57
N LEU A 48 8.65 -12.08 21.91
CA LEU A 48 7.95 -11.28 20.91
C LEU A 48 8.93 -10.54 19.99
N THR A 49 10.00 -9.93 20.53
CA THR A 49 11.01 -9.27 19.69
C THR A 49 11.74 -10.26 18.79
N MET A 50 12.02 -11.48 19.24
CA MET A 50 12.57 -12.56 18.39
C MET A 50 11.62 -12.93 17.24
N ILE A 51 10.31 -13.04 17.50
CA ILE A 51 9.31 -13.30 16.45
C ILE A 51 9.29 -12.16 15.42
N PHE A 52 9.32 -10.91 15.90
CA PHE A 52 9.42 -9.74 15.04
C PHE A 52 10.72 -9.72 14.23
N ASP A 53 11.83 -10.21 14.77
CA ASP A 53 13.10 -10.21 14.05
C ASP A 53 13.08 -11.19 12.85
N GLN A 54 12.52 -12.38 13.06
CA GLN A 54 12.46 -13.47 12.07
C GLN A 54 11.41 -13.25 10.96
N ALA A 55 10.38 -12.45 11.20
CA ALA A 55 9.32 -12.23 10.21
C ALA A 55 9.79 -11.34 9.04
N PRO A 56 9.28 -11.51 7.81
CA PRO A 56 9.56 -10.58 6.73
C PRO A 56 8.88 -9.21 6.97
N GLN A 57 9.40 -8.13 6.38
CA GLN A 57 8.98 -6.75 6.69
C GLN A 57 7.47 -6.52 6.67
N VAL A 58 6.79 -7.01 5.63
CA VAL A 58 5.34 -6.86 5.48
C VAL A 58 4.59 -7.54 6.64
N ASP A 59 5.10 -8.67 7.11
CA ASP A 59 4.50 -9.47 8.18
C ASP A 59 4.75 -8.84 9.54
N LYS A 60 5.93 -8.22 9.75
CA LYS A 60 6.20 -7.38 10.93
C LYS A 60 5.16 -6.26 11.05
N ILE A 61 4.85 -5.57 9.94
CA ILE A 61 3.84 -4.51 9.91
C ILE A 61 2.44 -5.06 10.20
N MET A 62 2.07 -6.18 9.56
CA MET A 62 0.78 -6.83 9.81
C MET A 62 0.63 -7.24 11.27
N LEU A 63 1.67 -7.84 11.85
CA LEU A 63 1.70 -8.28 13.24
C LEU A 63 1.53 -7.10 14.20
N ALA A 64 2.27 -6.01 13.97
CA ALA A 64 2.15 -4.78 14.75
C ALA A 64 0.73 -4.20 14.72
N MET A 65 0.06 -4.27 13.56
CA MET A 65 -1.29 -3.71 13.38
C MET A 65 -2.43 -4.58 13.97
N THR A 66 -2.15 -5.79 14.45
CA THR A 66 -3.20 -6.65 15.01
C THR A 66 -3.76 -6.12 16.33
N CYS A 67 -2.92 -5.53 17.18
CA CYS A 67 -3.31 -5.08 18.51
C CYS A 67 -2.33 -4.06 19.10
N LYS A 68 -2.75 -3.36 20.16
CA LYS A 68 -1.96 -2.30 20.81
C LYS A 68 -0.67 -2.81 21.45
N SER A 69 -0.68 -4.01 22.03
CA SER A 69 0.52 -4.57 22.68
C SER A 69 1.61 -4.87 21.66
N LEU A 70 1.29 -5.56 20.56
CA LEU A 70 2.25 -5.82 19.48
C LEU A 70 2.66 -4.52 18.74
N LEU A 71 1.77 -3.53 18.68
CA LEU A 71 2.10 -2.20 18.20
C LEU A 71 3.16 -1.52 19.09
N ALA A 72 3.08 -1.68 20.41
CA ALA A 72 4.08 -1.17 21.35
C ALA A 72 5.41 -1.94 21.20
N THR A 73 5.36 -3.28 21.10
CA THR A 73 6.56 -4.10 20.85
C THR A 73 7.26 -3.72 19.55
N SER A 74 6.52 -3.35 18.50
CA SER A 74 7.10 -2.92 17.23
C SER A 74 8.03 -1.70 17.35
N ARG A 75 7.85 -0.86 18.37
CA ARG A 75 8.75 0.27 18.68
C ARG A 75 10.11 -0.20 19.19
N LEU A 76 10.13 -1.27 20.00
CA LEU A 76 11.37 -1.88 20.50
C LEU A 76 12.17 -2.51 19.35
N CYS A 77 11.47 -3.03 18.34
CA CYS A 77 12.10 -3.66 17.16
C CYS A 77 12.51 -2.66 16.07
N GLY A 78 12.31 -1.35 16.24
CA GLY A 78 12.65 -0.36 15.22
C GLY A 78 11.91 -0.56 13.89
N LEU A 79 10.62 -0.91 13.94
CA LEU A 79 9.85 -1.24 12.73
C LEU A 79 9.87 -0.10 11.70
N SER A 80 10.24 -0.44 10.47
CA SER A 80 10.23 0.46 9.32
C SER A 80 9.05 0.18 8.38
N VAL A 81 8.59 1.17 7.64
CA VAL A 81 7.52 1.00 6.63
C VAL A 81 7.97 1.59 5.30
N PRO A 82 7.63 0.96 4.17
CA PRO A 82 7.93 1.52 2.85
C PRO A 82 7.42 2.96 2.71
N LEU A 83 8.29 3.87 2.27
CA LEU A 83 7.94 5.27 2.10
C LEU A 83 7.03 5.42 0.87
N ARG A 84 5.80 5.90 1.10
CA ARG A 84 4.79 6.09 0.04
C ARG A 84 5.38 6.73 -1.21
N GLU A 85 6.03 7.88 -1.06
CA GLU A 85 6.53 8.73 -2.15
C GLU A 85 7.53 8.03 -3.08
N SER A 86 8.42 7.21 -2.54
CA SER A 86 9.41 6.47 -3.35
C SER A 86 8.84 5.22 -4.01
N HIS A 87 7.70 4.71 -3.55
CA HIS A 87 7.06 3.52 -4.12
C HIS A 87 5.84 3.86 -4.99
N MET A 88 5.63 5.15 -5.31
CA MET A 88 4.54 5.56 -6.19
C MET A 88 4.90 5.34 -7.65
N ALA A 89 4.01 4.68 -8.38
CA ALA A 89 3.86 4.94 -9.81
C ALA A 89 2.92 6.14 -9.97
N THR A 90 3.42 7.34 -9.69
CA THR A 90 2.67 8.59 -9.89
C THR A 90 2.31 8.77 -11.37
N TRP A 91 1.29 9.57 -11.63
CA TRP A 91 1.19 10.22 -12.93
C TRP A 91 2.40 11.17 -13.04
N THR A 92 3.13 11.13 -14.14
CA THR A 92 4.24 12.06 -14.40
C THR A 92 3.67 13.47 -14.34
N ARG A 93 3.89 14.17 -13.21
CA ARG A 93 3.60 15.59 -13.08
C ARG A 93 4.59 16.32 -14.01
N PRO A 94 4.11 17.08 -15.00
CA PRO A 94 4.99 17.81 -15.90
C PRO A 94 5.87 18.85 -15.17
N ASP A 95 5.46 19.28 -13.97
CA ASP A 95 6.04 20.44 -13.28
C ASP A 95 6.65 20.13 -11.90
N SER A 96 6.76 18.85 -11.52
CA SER A 96 7.39 18.50 -10.23
C SER A 96 8.90 18.38 -10.38
N SER A 97 9.62 19.43 -10.01
CA SER A 97 11.08 19.45 -9.80
C SER A 97 11.60 18.45 -8.75
N ARG A 98 10.70 17.71 -8.08
CA ARG A 98 11.03 16.63 -7.16
C ARG A 98 11.13 15.31 -7.92
N PHE A 99 12.31 15.06 -8.48
CA PHE A 99 12.67 13.72 -8.96
C PHE A 99 12.76 12.78 -7.75
N VAL A 100 11.64 12.18 -7.35
CA VAL A 100 11.65 11.12 -6.33
C VAL A 100 12.01 9.83 -7.06
N ALA A 101 13.14 9.22 -6.69
CA ALA A 101 13.54 7.93 -7.23
C ALA A 101 12.40 6.91 -7.04
N SER A 102 11.76 6.51 -8.14
CA SER A 102 10.69 5.53 -8.12
C SER A 102 11.29 4.12 -7.97
N CYS A 103 10.92 3.42 -6.91
CA CYS A 103 11.30 2.04 -6.69
C CYS A 103 10.36 1.12 -7.47
N SER A 104 10.93 0.13 -8.18
CA SER A 104 10.18 -0.96 -8.82
C SER A 104 9.86 -2.13 -7.88
N CYS A 105 10.19 -2.00 -6.60
CA CYS A 105 9.94 -3.03 -5.59
C CYS A 105 8.44 -3.15 -5.25
N LEU A 106 8.01 -4.37 -4.96
CA LEU A 106 6.60 -4.69 -4.68
C LEU A 106 6.19 -4.44 -3.22
N SER A 107 7.09 -3.97 -2.35
CA SER A 107 6.89 -3.90 -0.89
C SER A 107 5.59 -3.19 -0.47
N MET A 108 5.31 -2.00 -1.02
CA MET A 108 4.06 -1.28 -0.75
C MET A 108 2.86 -2.01 -1.37
N GLY A 109 3.00 -2.51 -2.60
CA GLY A 109 1.94 -3.26 -3.28
C GLY A 109 1.56 -4.57 -2.58
N ASP A 110 2.52 -5.25 -1.96
CA ASP A 110 2.31 -6.47 -1.17
C ASP A 110 1.63 -6.15 0.16
N LEU A 111 2.06 -5.08 0.85
CA LEU A 111 1.41 -4.58 2.06
C LEU A 111 -0.06 -4.24 1.81
N LEU A 112 -0.34 -3.45 0.76
CA LEU A 112 -1.70 -3.08 0.37
C LEU A 112 -2.53 -4.30 -0.07
N ARG A 113 -1.92 -5.31 -0.71
CA ARG A 113 -2.65 -6.54 -1.04
C ARG A 113 -3.12 -7.29 0.21
N ARG A 114 -2.40 -7.22 1.33
CA ARG A 114 -2.80 -7.86 2.60
C ARG A 114 -3.91 -7.13 3.35
N PHE A 115 -3.93 -5.80 3.29
CA PHE A 115 -5.00 -4.98 3.89
C PHE A 115 -6.26 -4.86 3.02
N ARG A 116 -6.24 -5.45 1.82
CA ARG A 116 -7.36 -5.36 0.89
C ARG A 116 -8.64 -5.97 1.49
N PRO A 117 -9.81 -5.31 1.33
CA PRO A 117 -11.09 -5.89 1.72
C PRO A 117 -11.27 -7.29 1.16
N ARG A 118 -11.80 -8.20 1.99
CA ARG A 118 -12.01 -9.60 1.61
C ARG A 118 -13.42 -9.80 1.05
N ASP A 119 -13.55 -10.74 0.13
CA ASP A 119 -14.84 -11.19 -0.38
C ASP A 119 -15.54 -12.13 0.63
N ALA A 120 -16.76 -12.57 0.31
CA ALA A 120 -17.52 -13.50 1.14
C ALA A 120 -16.82 -14.85 1.38
N ARG A 121 -15.79 -15.19 0.58
CA ARG A 121 -14.98 -16.41 0.71
C ARG A 121 -13.66 -16.14 1.43
N GLY A 122 -13.47 -14.95 1.99
CA GLY A 122 -12.25 -14.55 2.70
C GLY A 122 -11.05 -14.25 1.80
N ARG A 123 -11.22 -14.15 0.47
CA ARG A 123 -10.11 -13.86 -0.46
C ARG A 123 -9.99 -12.36 -0.69
N PRO A 124 -8.79 -11.81 -0.99
CA PRO A 124 -8.66 -10.40 -1.36
C PRO A 124 -9.54 -10.05 -2.56
N SER A 125 -10.48 -9.11 -2.36
CA SER A 125 -11.49 -8.79 -3.36
C SER A 125 -10.94 -7.89 -4.45
N ARG A 126 -11.04 -8.30 -5.71
CA ARG A 126 -10.66 -7.48 -6.88
C ARG A 126 -11.61 -6.30 -7.15
N ALA A 127 -12.75 -6.25 -6.43
CA ALA A 127 -13.70 -5.15 -6.53
C ALA A 127 -13.21 -3.86 -5.83
N TRP A 128 -12.08 -3.92 -5.11
CA TRP A 128 -11.51 -2.82 -4.37
C TRP A 128 -10.06 -2.58 -4.78
N SER A 129 -9.71 -1.32 -4.98
CA SER A 129 -8.33 -0.86 -5.18
C SER A 129 -8.01 0.21 -4.15
N TRP A 130 -6.73 0.29 -3.74
CA TRP A 130 -6.26 1.29 -2.80
C TRP A 130 -5.83 2.55 -3.55
N CYS A 131 -6.30 3.69 -3.08
CA CYS A 131 -5.75 4.98 -3.45
C CYS A 131 -4.69 5.41 -2.43
N LEU A 132 -3.48 5.69 -2.89
CA LEU A 132 -2.35 6.11 -2.07
C LEU A 132 -2.48 7.54 -1.53
N ASP A 133 -3.20 8.44 -2.21
CA ASP A 133 -3.28 9.86 -1.81
C ASP A 133 -4.32 10.06 -0.72
N CYS A 134 -5.55 9.60 -0.97
CA CYS A 134 -6.60 9.65 0.04
C CYS A 134 -6.52 8.51 1.06
N CYS A 135 -5.58 7.58 0.91
CA CYS A 135 -5.37 6.42 1.79
C CYS A 135 -6.67 5.62 2.03
N ARG A 136 -7.41 5.30 0.96
CA ARG A 136 -8.70 4.60 1.04
C ARG A 136 -8.82 3.47 0.02
N TYR A 137 -9.48 2.39 0.44
CA TYR A 137 -10.00 1.39 -0.50
C TYR A 137 -11.26 1.92 -1.17
N LEU A 138 -11.25 1.93 -2.50
CA LEU A 138 -12.34 2.44 -3.32
C LEU A 138 -12.77 1.37 -4.33
N PRO A 139 -14.04 1.37 -4.76
CA PRO A 139 -14.52 0.41 -5.74
C PRO A 139 -13.75 0.49 -7.06
N THR A 140 -13.48 -0.63 -7.71
CA THR A 140 -12.90 -0.66 -9.08
C THR A 140 -13.98 -0.61 -10.16
N ARG A 141 -15.26 -0.75 -9.79
CA ARG A 141 -16.38 -0.79 -10.74
C ARG A 141 -16.53 0.54 -11.47
N ARG A 142 -16.28 0.56 -12.79
CA ARG A 142 -16.40 1.73 -13.67
C ARG A 142 -17.74 2.46 -13.52
N GLY A 143 -18.87 1.74 -13.57
CA GLY A 143 -20.21 2.36 -13.43
C GLY A 143 -20.51 2.97 -12.05
N TRP A 144 -19.72 2.65 -11.01
CA TRP A 144 -19.80 3.37 -9.73
C TRP A 144 -19.13 4.74 -9.86
N TRP A 145 -17.93 4.79 -10.46
CA TRP A 145 -17.19 6.03 -10.71
C TRP A 145 -17.93 6.97 -11.67
N GLU A 146 -18.50 6.46 -12.76
CA GLU A 146 -19.27 7.28 -13.70
C GLU A 146 -20.47 7.96 -13.05
N ARG A 147 -21.13 7.28 -12.10
CA ARG A 147 -22.24 7.84 -11.32
C ARG A 147 -21.76 8.82 -10.26
N ARG A 148 -20.69 8.49 -9.54
CA ARG A 148 -20.11 9.36 -8.52
C ARG A 148 -19.60 10.67 -9.12
N MET A 149 -18.82 10.59 -10.19
CA MET A 149 -18.27 11.76 -10.88
C MET A 149 -19.35 12.66 -11.47
N ARG A 150 -20.51 12.11 -11.84
CA ARG A 150 -21.66 12.91 -12.29
C ARG A 150 -22.34 13.69 -11.14
N ARG A 151 -22.24 13.22 -9.90
CA ARG A 151 -22.85 13.86 -8.73
C ARG A 151 -21.92 14.91 -8.11
N ASP A 152 -20.64 14.60 -8.01
CA ASP A 152 -19.70 15.41 -7.23
C ASP A 152 -19.28 16.71 -7.96
N HIS A 153 -19.46 16.82 -9.29
CA HIS A 153 -18.96 17.99 -10.05
C HIS A 153 -19.92 18.47 -11.14
N THR A 154 -20.53 19.64 -10.92
CA THR A 154 -21.38 20.37 -11.87
C THR A 154 -20.65 21.51 -12.59
N ALA A 155 -19.45 21.90 -12.13
CA ALA A 155 -18.58 22.89 -12.77
C ALA A 155 -17.24 22.23 -13.07
N ILE A 156 -17.00 21.92 -14.34
CA ILE A 156 -15.88 21.08 -14.77
C ILE A 156 -15.07 21.84 -15.83
N SER A 157 -13.75 21.96 -15.64
CA SER A 157 -12.80 22.48 -16.63
C SER A 157 -12.63 21.52 -17.82
N GLN A 158 -12.20 22.03 -18.97
CA GLN A 158 -12.07 21.22 -20.20
C GLN A 158 -11.03 20.09 -20.04
N ASP A 159 -9.95 20.32 -19.30
CA ASP A 159 -8.90 19.32 -19.02
C ASP A 159 -9.40 18.19 -18.11
N TYR A 160 -10.35 18.48 -17.22
CA TYR A 160 -10.98 17.45 -16.40
C TYR A 160 -11.80 16.48 -17.27
N MET A 161 -12.49 16.96 -18.30
CA MET A 161 -13.29 16.10 -19.18
C MET A 161 -12.42 15.13 -19.98
N LEU A 162 -11.27 15.58 -20.48
CA LEU A 162 -10.33 14.75 -21.24
C LEU A 162 -9.71 13.64 -20.38
N ASN A 163 -9.44 13.93 -19.11
CA ASN A 163 -8.73 13.03 -18.20
C ASN A 163 -9.66 12.14 -17.35
N ARG A 164 -10.97 12.37 -17.40
CA ARG A 164 -11.99 11.63 -16.63
C ARG A 164 -12.10 10.16 -17.05
N GLU A 165 -12.30 9.87 -18.33
CA GLU A 165 -12.45 8.48 -18.78
C GLU A 165 -11.16 7.65 -18.62
N PRO A 166 -9.98 8.17 -19.02
CA PRO A 166 -8.73 7.49 -18.77
C PRO A 166 -8.56 7.17 -17.28
N SER A 167 -8.70 8.15 -16.39
CA SER A 167 -8.43 7.93 -14.96
C SER A 167 -9.31 6.83 -14.34
N ILE A 168 -10.59 6.76 -14.72
CA ILE A 168 -11.49 5.67 -14.30
C ILE A 168 -11.01 4.33 -14.84
N ASP A 169 -10.64 4.25 -16.12
CA ASP A 169 -10.16 3.00 -16.74
C ASP A 169 -8.87 2.52 -16.08
N TRP A 170 -7.85 3.38 -15.94
CA TRP A 170 -6.57 3.06 -15.30
C TRP A 170 -6.72 2.57 -13.85
N PHE A 171 -7.57 3.24 -13.06
CA PHE A 171 -7.83 2.84 -11.68
C PHE A 171 -8.63 1.52 -11.60
N SER A 172 -9.62 1.33 -12.47
CA SER A 172 -10.43 0.11 -12.52
C SER A 172 -9.59 -1.13 -12.85
N ARG A 173 -8.56 -0.96 -13.70
CA ARG A 173 -7.59 -2.00 -14.06
C ARG A 173 -6.48 -2.19 -13.01
N GLY A 174 -6.40 -1.31 -12.00
CA GLY A 174 -5.35 -1.33 -10.98
C GLY A 174 -3.96 -0.97 -11.51
N LEU A 175 -3.89 -0.30 -12.66
CA LEU A 175 -2.64 0.11 -13.30
C LEU A 175 -2.02 1.35 -12.63
N LYS A 176 -2.87 2.19 -12.03
CA LYS A 176 -2.48 3.35 -11.23
C LYS A 176 -3.04 3.22 -9.82
N GLN A 177 -2.26 3.63 -8.83
CA GLN A 177 -2.62 3.58 -7.41
C GLN A 177 -3.19 4.92 -6.88
N GLN A 178 -3.55 5.82 -7.79
CA GLN A 178 -4.25 7.07 -7.50
C GLN A 178 -5.68 6.95 -8.03
N CYS A 179 -6.66 7.36 -7.22
CA CYS A 179 -8.06 7.31 -7.65
C CYS A 179 -8.40 8.46 -8.59
N PRO A 180 -9.48 8.33 -9.37
CA PRO A 180 -9.89 9.36 -10.33
C PRO A 180 -10.12 10.75 -9.71
N ILE A 181 -10.59 10.84 -8.45
CA ILE A 181 -10.81 12.14 -7.78
C ILE A 181 -9.47 12.82 -7.47
N CYS A 182 -8.59 12.14 -6.74
CA CYS A 182 -7.28 12.71 -6.37
C CYS A 182 -6.45 13.06 -7.62
N TYR A 183 -6.56 12.26 -8.68
CA TYR A 183 -5.91 12.59 -9.94
C TYR A 183 -6.46 13.87 -10.59
N LEU A 184 -7.78 14.06 -10.59
CA LEU A 184 -8.39 15.23 -11.21
C LEU A 184 -8.20 16.50 -10.37
N GLU A 185 -8.19 16.39 -9.04
CA GLU A 185 -7.80 17.48 -8.14
C GLU A 185 -6.34 17.93 -8.36
N ASP A 186 -5.46 17.00 -8.76
CA ASP A 186 -4.07 17.31 -9.08
C ASP A 186 -3.88 18.00 -10.46
N VAL A 187 -4.88 17.89 -11.36
CA VAL A 187 -4.83 18.43 -12.74
C VAL A 187 -5.54 19.79 -12.85
N GLN A 188 -6.37 20.14 -11.87
CA GLN A 188 -7.04 21.44 -11.76
C GLN A 188 -6.10 22.53 -11.22
#